data_AF-A0A4Q6VB84-F1
#
_entry.id   AF-A0A4Q6VB84-F1
#
_cell.length_a   1.000
_cell.length_b   1.000
_cell.length_c   1.000
_cell.angle_alpha   90.00
_cell.angle_beta   90.00
_cell.angle_gamma   90.00
#
_symmetry.space_group_name_H-M   'P 1'
#
loop_
_entity.id
_entity.type
_entity.pdbx_description
1 polymer ?
#
loop_
_entity_poly.entity_id
_entity_poly.type
_entity_poly.pdbx_seq_one_letter_code
_entity_poly.pdbx_strand_id
1 'polypeptide(L)'
;MNTLSVRALLVRGMLSGLAAGAAALLVAYFLGESRVDAAIALEEHAAGGHHDHGGEEELVSRAMQATGGLATGVLVFGVAVGGIAAIAFCVALGRIGRFGPRATAAFLLAVTLAYVFLPSYNEVGPDFPGQLLWQFRLATLAVQAVLWAVFGLVFGVLAERLLTPASARPRSAETVAA
;
A
#
# COMPACT_ATOMS: atom_id res chain seq x y z
N MET A 1 14.94 21.25 -8.78
CA MET A 1 15.08 19.95 -9.49
C MET A 1 14.79 20.17 -10.94
N ASN A 2 15.59 19.62 -11.84
CA ASN A 2 15.33 19.71 -13.28
C ASN A 2 14.22 18.71 -13.67
N THR A 3 13.53 18.96 -14.78
CA THR A 3 12.41 18.14 -15.28
C THR A 3 12.78 16.66 -15.45
N LEU A 4 14.03 16.37 -15.82
CA LEU A 4 14.58 15.03 -15.95
C LEU A 4 14.62 14.26 -14.61
N SER A 5 14.91 14.94 -13.49
CA SER A 5 14.92 14.35 -12.15
C SER A 5 13.51 14.05 -11.65
N VAL A 6 12.55 14.94 -11.94
CA VAL A 6 11.13 14.73 -11.59
C VAL A 6 10.56 13.51 -12.30
N ARG A 7 10.79 13.41 -13.61
CA ARG A 7 10.35 12.25 -14.40
C ARG A 7 10.98 10.95 -13.91
N ALA A 8 12.28 10.96 -13.62
CA ALA A 8 12.98 9.77 -13.11
C ALA A 8 12.45 9.33 -11.74
N LEU A 9 12.14 10.27 -10.86
CA LEU A 9 11.56 9.98 -9.55
C LEU A 9 10.14 9.42 -9.66
N LEU A 10 9.32 9.98 -10.55
CA LEU A 10 7.97 9.48 -10.84
C LEU A 10 8.01 8.01 -11.30
N VAL A 11 8.88 7.69 -12.27
CA VAL A 11 9.04 6.30 -12.75
C VAL A 11 9.49 5.36 -11.63
N ARG A 12 10.46 5.77 -10.81
CA ARG A 12 10.90 4.99 -9.64
C ARG A 12 9.78 4.80 -8.62
N GLY A 13 8.94 5.82 -8.41
CA GLY A 13 7.74 5.74 -7.59
C GLY A 13 6.74 4.71 -8.09
N MET A 14 6.39 4.78 -9.38
CA MET A 14 5.49 3.84 -10.04
C MET A 14 6.00 2.39 -9.95
N LEU A 15 7.30 2.17 -10.20
CA LEU A 15 7.92 0.85 -10.08
C LEU A 15 7.94 0.32 -8.64
N SER A 16 8.20 1.21 -7.67
CA SER A 16 8.17 0.85 -6.24
C SER A 16 6.76 0.52 -5.79
N GLY A 17 5.77 1.27 -6.26
CA GLY A 17 4.35 1.02 -6.03
C GLY A 17 3.88 -0.30 -6.63
N LEU A 18 4.35 -0.63 -7.85
CA LEU A 18 4.09 -1.94 -8.46
C LEU A 18 4.67 -3.09 -7.63
N ALA A 19 5.93 -2.97 -7.21
CA ALA A 19 6.59 -3.98 -6.38
C ALA A 19 5.88 -4.16 -5.02
N ALA A 20 5.49 -3.05 -4.40
CA ALA A 20 4.73 -3.06 -3.16
C ALA A 20 3.34 -3.69 -3.34
N GLY A 21 2.62 -3.32 -4.40
CA GLY A 21 1.32 -3.89 -4.74
C GLY A 21 1.40 -5.38 -5.01
N ALA A 22 2.43 -5.86 -5.72
CA ALA A 22 2.65 -7.28 -5.96
C ALA A 22 2.93 -8.05 -4.66
N ALA A 23 3.79 -7.51 -3.78
CA ALA A 23 4.08 -8.13 -2.49
C ALA A 23 2.83 -8.15 -1.59
N ALA A 24 2.07 -7.06 -1.55
CA ALA A 24 0.82 -6.96 -0.82
C ALA A 24 -0.24 -7.94 -1.35
N LEU A 25 -0.36 -8.07 -2.68
CA LEU A 25 -1.25 -9.02 -3.33
C LEU A 25 -0.90 -10.47 -2.95
N LEU A 26 0.38 -10.84 -2.94
CA LEU A 26 0.81 -12.18 -2.53
C LEU A 26 0.41 -12.46 -1.08
N VAL A 27 0.63 -11.51 -0.17
CA VAL A 27 0.21 -11.67 1.24
C VAL A 27 -1.30 -11.74 1.37
N ALA A 28 -2.03 -10.89 0.64
CA ALA A 28 -3.49 -10.89 0.63
C ALA A 28 -4.06 -12.20 0.07
N TYR A 29 -3.42 -12.79 -0.94
CA TYR A 29 -3.80 -14.07 -1.50
C TYR A 29 -3.70 -15.18 -0.43
N PHE A 30 -2.55 -15.31 0.23
CA PHE A 30 -2.35 -16.38 1.23
C PHE A 30 -3.11 -16.18 2.54
N LEU A 31 -3.22 -14.93 3.04
CA LEU A 31 -3.86 -14.66 4.34
C LEU A 31 -5.36 -14.34 4.20
N GLY A 32 -5.79 -13.87 3.04
CA GLY A 32 -7.14 -13.36 2.80
C GLY A 32 -8.13 -14.41 2.35
N GLU A 33 -7.74 -15.29 1.42
CA GLU A 33 -8.67 -16.25 0.76
C GLU A 33 -9.44 -17.09 1.79
N SER A 34 -8.72 -17.77 2.69
CA SER A 34 -9.34 -18.56 3.77
C SER A 34 -10.31 -17.79 4.68
N ARG A 35 -10.09 -16.48 4.89
CA ARG A 35 -10.93 -15.63 5.75
C ARG A 35 -12.16 -15.15 4.99
N VAL A 36 -11.98 -14.81 3.71
CA VAL A 36 -13.08 -14.45 2.79
C VAL A 36 -14.03 -15.63 2.61
N ASP A 37 -13.50 -16.84 2.37
CA ASP A 37 -14.32 -18.05 2.25
C ASP A 37 -15.10 -18.35 3.53
N ALA A 38 -14.48 -18.19 4.70
CA ALA A 38 -15.15 -18.35 5.98
C ALA A 38 -16.27 -17.32 6.20
N ALA A 39 -16.10 -16.08 5.72
CA ALA A 39 -17.14 -15.07 5.78
C ALA A 39 -18.31 -15.39 4.84
N ILE A 40 -18.02 -15.83 3.61
CA ILE A 40 -19.05 -16.23 2.64
C ILE A 40 -19.90 -17.39 3.20
N ALA A 41 -19.26 -18.41 3.79
CA ALA A 41 -19.98 -19.52 4.39
C ALA A 41 -20.93 -19.07 5.51
N LEU A 42 -20.53 -18.09 6.33
CA LEU A 42 -21.38 -17.52 7.37
C LEU A 42 -22.57 -16.75 6.80
N GLU A 43 -22.37 -15.98 5.72
CA GLU A 43 -23.44 -15.28 5.01
C GLU A 43 -24.44 -16.28 4.41
N GLU A 44 -23.97 -17.34 3.76
CA GLU A 44 -24.81 -18.41 3.20
C GLU A 44 -25.64 -19.13 4.28
N HIS A 45 -25.03 -19.42 5.44
CA HIS A 45 -25.73 -20.02 6.57
C HIS A 45 -26.77 -19.07 7.20
N ALA A 46 -26.47 -17.78 7.30
CA ALA A 46 -27.37 -16.77 7.85
C ALA A 46 -28.53 -16.45 6.90
N ALA A 47 -28.31 -16.56 5.58
CA ALA A 47 -29.30 -16.23 4.55
C ALA A 47 -30.39 -17.28 4.34
N GLY A 48 -30.40 -18.39 5.09
CA GLY A 48 -31.49 -19.37 5.03
C GLY A 48 -31.76 -19.90 3.61
N GLY A 49 -30.73 -20.17 2.82
CA GLY A 49 -30.80 -20.96 1.59
C GLY A 49 -31.62 -20.44 0.41
N HIS A 50 -32.15 -19.21 0.40
CA HIS A 50 -32.89 -18.66 -0.76
C HIS A 50 -32.62 -17.15 -0.94
N HIS A 51 -31.48 -16.80 -1.52
CA HIS A 51 -31.41 -15.65 -2.43
C HIS A 51 -31.41 -16.20 -3.86
N ASP A 52 -32.61 -16.35 -4.43
CA ASP A 52 -32.79 -16.53 -5.88
C ASP A 52 -32.32 -15.24 -6.54
N HIS A 53 -31.04 -15.18 -6.92
CA HIS A 53 -30.50 -14.13 -7.77
C HIS A 53 -31.13 -14.31 -9.15
N GLY A 54 -32.33 -13.77 -9.32
CA GLY A 54 -33.13 -13.93 -10.52
C GLY A 54 -32.36 -13.55 -11.77
N GLY A 55 -32.00 -14.55 -12.58
CA GLY A 55 -31.80 -14.45 -14.03
C GLY A 55 -30.74 -13.50 -14.59
N GLU A 56 -29.96 -12.79 -13.76
CA GLU A 56 -28.89 -11.92 -14.25
C GLU A 56 -27.67 -12.79 -14.52
N GLU A 57 -27.45 -13.17 -15.78
CA GLU A 57 -26.25 -13.92 -16.20
C GLU A 57 -25.01 -13.26 -15.60
N GLU A 58 -24.26 -14.01 -14.78
CA GLU A 58 -23.03 -13.54 -14.17
C GLU A 58 -22.02 -13.21 -15.29
N LEU A 59 -21.94 -11.92 -15.66
CA LEU A 59 -21.10 -11.45 -16.77
C LEU A 59 -19.60 -11.74 -16.55
N VAL A 60 -19.16 -11.86 -15.29
CA VAL A 60 -17.77 -12.14 -14.90
C VAL A 60 -17.74 -13.11 -13.72
N SER A 61 -17.18 -14.30 -13.93
CA SER A 61 -17.11 -15.33 -12.90
C SER A 61 -16.38 -14.89 -11.63
N ARG A 62 -16.87 -15.31 -10.46
CA ARG A 62 -16.20 -15.16 -9.16
C ARG A 62 -14.71 -15.52 -9.19
N ALA A 63 -14.35 -16.59 -9.89
CA ALA A 63 -12.96 -17.01 -10.05
C ALA A 63 -12.10 -15.96 -10.78
N MET A 64 -12.64 -15.35 -11.84
CA MET A 64 -11.95 -14.26 -12.56
C MET A 64 -11.83 -13.01 -11.70
N GLN A 65 -12.86 -12.68 -10.91
CA GLN A 65 -12.83 -11.53 -9.99
C GLN A 65 -11.78 -11.72 -8.88
N ALA A 66 -11.73 -12.89 -8.25
CA ALA A 66 -10.81 -13.21 -7.15
C ALA A 66 -9.34 -13.31 -7.59
N THR A 67 -9.09 -13.59 -8.88
CA THR A 67 -7.74 -13.77 -9.42
C THR A 67 -7.34 -12.58 -10.30
N GLY A 68 -7.63 -12.64 -11.60
CA GLY A 68 -7.18 -11.67 -12.60
C GLY A 68 -7.69 -10.25 -12.32
N GLY A 69 -8.95 -10.13 -11.88
CA GLY A 69 -9.57 -8.86 -11.51
C GLY A 69 -8.85 -8.20 -10.33
N LEU A 70 -8.74 -8.91 -9.21
CA LEU A 70 -8.04 -8.45 -8.02
C LEU A 70 -6.58 -8.10 -8.31
N ALA A 71 -5.86 -8.98 -9.01
CA ALA A 71 -4.47 -8.75 -9.36
C ALA A 71 -4.30 -7.46 -10.20
N THR A 72 -5.14 -7.29 -11.23
CA THR A 72 -5.11 -6.09 -12.06
C THR A 72 -5.39 -4.84 -11.24
N GLY A 73 -6.44 -4.86 -10.43
CA GLY A 73 -6.83 -3.74 -9.57
C GLY A 73 -5.72 -3.33 -8.61
N VAL A 74 -5.16 -4.29 -7.87
CA VAL A 74 -4.11 -4.03 -6.87
C VAL A 74 -2.81 -3.52 -7.52
N LEU A 75 -2.41 -4.07 -8.66
CA LEU A 75 -1.18 -3.65 -9.34
C LEU A 75 -1.32 -2.25 -9.95
N VAL A 76 -2.44 -1.96 -10.62
CA VAL A 76 -2.71 -0.62 -11.16
C VAL A 76 -2.82 0.41 -10.04
N PHE A 77 -3.53 0.06 -8.95
CA PHE A 77 -3.61 0.90 -7.77
C PHE A 77 -2.23 1.16 -7.15
N GLY A 78 -1.40 0.12 -7.01
CA GLY A 78 -0.03 0.24 -6.51
C GLY A 78 0.82 1.18 -7.36
N VAL A 79 0.78 1.05 -8.69
CA VAL A 79 1.45 1.97 -9.63
C VAL A 79 0.99 3.42 -9.43
N ALA A 80 -0.33 3.64 -9.36
CA ALA A 80 -0.91 4.97 -9.20
C ALA A 80 -0.50 5.61 -7.87
N VAL A 81 -0.65 4.89 -6.76
CA VAL A 81 -0.26 5.35 -5.41
C VAL A 81 1.24 5.61 -5.35
N GLY A 82 2.06 4.74 -5.92
CA GLY A 82 3.52 4.93 -5.97
C GLY A 82 3.93 6.17 -6.78
N GLY A 83 3.23 6.45 -7.88
CA GLY A 83 3.42 7.68 -8.66
C GLY A 83 3.03 8.93 -7.88
N ILE A 84 1.85 8.94 -7.24
CA ILE A 84 1.38 10.03 -6.38
C ILE A 84 2.36 10.28 -5.24
N ALA A 85 2.81 9.23 -4.56
CA ALA A 85 3.77 9.31 -3.47
C ALA A 85 5.12 9.90 -3.93
N ALA A 86 5.60 9.56 -5.13
CA ALA A 86 6.82 10.16 -5.69
C ALA A 86 6.66 11.65 -6.01
N ILE A 87 5.50 12.08 -6.51
CA ILE A 87 5.20 13.50 -6.72
C ILE A 87 5.15 14.23 -5.38
N ALA A 88 4.44 13.68 -4.40
CA ALA A 88 4.38 14.24 -3.05
C ALA A 88 5.78 14.35 -2.43
N PHE A 89 6.62 13.32 -2.58
CA PHE A 89 8.02 13.34 -2.15
C PHE A 89 8.81 14.45 -2.85
N CYS A 90 8.66 14.60 -4.16
CA CYS A 90 9.32 15.67 -4.92
C CYS A 90 8.94 17.07 -4.41
N VAL A 91 7.67 17.27 -4.06
CA VAL A 91 7.16 18.55 -3.53
C VAL A 91 7.64 18.79 -2.11
N ALA A 92 7.74 17.74 -1.30
CA ALA A 92 8.14 17.81 0.11
C ALA A 92 9.66 17.92 0.31
N LEU A 93 10.46 17.41 -0.63
CA LEU A 93 11.92 17.32 -0.53
C LEU A 93 12.53 18.71 -0.27
N GLY A 94 13.23 18.85 0.85
CA GLY A 94 13.86 20.11 1.28
C GLY A 94 12.89 21.18 1.82
N ARG A 95 11.58 20.93 1.83
CA ARG A 95 10.56 21.85 2.39
C ARG A 95 10.09 21.43 3.79
N ILE A 96 10.08 20.12 4.06
CA ILE A 96 9.76 19.61 5.39
C ILE A 96 11.04 19.61 6.22
N GLY A 97 11.09 20.50 7.22
CA GLY A 97 12.20 20.61 8.18
C GLY A 97 12.20 19.50 9.25
N ARG A 98 13.19 19.53 10.15
CA ARG A 98 13.24 18.60 11.29
C ARG A 98 12.16 18.98 12.30
N PHE A 99 11.18 18.10 12.53
CA PHE A 99 10.24 18.25 13.64
C PHE A 99 11.01 18.24 14.97
N GLY A 100 10.90 19.33 15.74
CA GLY A 100 11.40 19.35 17.11
C GLY A 100 10.45 18.61 18.06
N PRO A 101 10.88 18.20 19.26
CA PRO A 101 10.08 17.41 20.19
C PRO A 101 8.67 17.97 20.46
N ARG A 102 8.55 19.31 20.59
CA ARG A 102 7.26 20.00 20.78
C ARG A 102 6.34 19.89 19.57
N ALA A 103 6.87 20.06 18.36
CA ALA A 103 6.10 19.96 17.13
C ALA A 103 5.62 18.51 16.90
N THR A 104 6.48 17.54 17.20
CA THR A 104 6.11 16.12 17.18
C THR A 104 5.01 15.83 18.21
N ALA A 105 5.14 16.29 19.45
CA ALA A 105 4.11 16.10 20.48
C ALA A 105 2.78 16.75 20.09
N ALA A 106 2.81 17.97 19.55
CA ALA A 106 1.61 18.66 19.07
C ALA A 106 0.94 17.93 17.89
N PHE A 107 1.74 17.40 16.95
CA PHE A 107 1.22 16.60 15.84
C PHE A 107 0.56 15.32 16.33
N LEU A 108 1.22 14.57 17.23
CA LEU A 108 0.65 13.35 17.82
C LEU A 108 -0.66 13.66 18.56
N LEU A 109 -0.68 14.71 19.37
CA LEU A 109 -1.90 15.16 20.05
C LEU A 109 -3.02 15.47 19.04
N ALA A 110 -2.72 16.23 17.99
CA ALA A 110 -3.71 16.58 16.96
C ALA A 110 -4.27 15.35 16.25
N VAL A 111 -3.41 14.40 15.87
CA VAL A 111 -3.82 13.13 15.24
C VAL A 111 -4.69 12.30 16.20
N THR A 112 -4.29 12.20 17.47
CA THR A 112 -5.07 11.48 18.49
C THR A 112 -6.44 12.13 18.72
N LEU A 113 -6.50 13.46 18.84
CA LEU A 113 -7.78 14.16 18.99
C LEU A 113 -8.66 13.94 17.75
N ALA A 114 -8.10 14.07 16.54
CA ALA A 114 -8.84 13.80 15.31
C ALA A 114 -9.41 12.37 15.27
N TYR A 115 -8.63 11.38 15.70
CA TYR A 115 -9.11 9.99 15.79
C TYR A 115 -10.21 9.81 16.84
N VAL A 116 -10.06 10.40 18.03
CA VAL A 116 -11.04 10.29 19.14
C VAL A 116 -12.36 10.97 18.78
N PHE A 117 -12.34 12.08 18.05
CA PHE A 117 -13.53 12.79 17.61
C PHE A 117 -14.15 12.25 16.32
N LEU A 118 -13.50 11.29 15.65
CA LEU A 118 -14.06 10.65 14.47
C LEU A 118 -15.25 9.79 14.88
N PRO A 119 -16.46 10.01 14.34
CA PRO A 119 -17.62 9.19 14.69
C PRO A 119 -17.37 7.73 14.30
N SER A 120 -17.55 6.82 15.25
CA SER A 120 -17.45 5.39 15.02
C SER A 120 -18.84 4.78 14.81
N TYR A 121 -18.92 3.79 13.93
CA TYR A 121 -20.12 3.01 13.69
C TYR A 121 -19.74 1.53 13.68
N ASN A 122 -20.57 0.68 14.27
CA ASN A 122 -20.35 -0.77 14.29
C ASN A 122 -21.38 -1.43 13.38
N GLU A 123 -20.96 -1.81 12.18
CA GLU A 123 -21.79 -2.55 11.21
C GLU A 123 -21.85 -4.06 11.51
N VAL A 124 -21.01 -4.53 12.42
CA VAL A 124 -20.91 -5.95 12.74
C VAL A 124 -22.00 -6.31 13.75
N GLY A 125 -22.94 -7.16 13.33
CA GLY A 125 -24.00 -7.69 14.18
C GLY A 125 -23.48 -8.51 15.37
N PRO A 126 -24.28 -8.66 16.45
CA PRO A 126 -23.85 -9.30 17.68
C PRO A 126 -23.48 -10.79 17.51
N ASP A 127 -24.03 -11.46 16.51
CA ASP A 127 -23.82 -12.88 16.26
C ASP A 127 -22.60 -13.17 15.35
N PHE A 128 -21.91 -12.15 14.86
CA PHE A 128 -20.74 -12.34 14.00
C PHE A 128 -19.55 -12.91 14.79
N PRO A 129 -18.83 -13.93 14.28
CA PRO A 129 -17.72 -14.53 15.00
C PRO A 129 -16.56 -13.54 15.24
N GLY A 130 -16.35 -13.13 16.49
CA GLY A 130 -15.29 -12.17 16.86
C GLY A 130 -13.88 -12.64 16.51
N GLN A 131 -13.64 -13.95 16.51
CA GLN A 131 -12.35 -14.53 16.09
C GLN A 131 -12.08 -14.32 14.60
N LEU A 132 -13.09 -14.47 13.74
CA LEU A 132 -12.95 -14.23 12.31
C LEU A 132 -12.70 -12.74 12.04
N LEU A 133 -13.39 -11.86 12.76
CA LEU A 133 -13.15 -10.41 12.68
C LEU A 133 -11.71 -10.06 13.08
N TRP A 134 -11.21 -10.64 14.15
CA TRP A 134 -9.82 -10.46 14.60
C TRP A 134 -8.81 -10.95 13.56
N GLN A 135 -9.09 -12.10 12.93
CA GLN A 135 -8.29 -12.58 11.82
C GLN A 135 -8.30 -11.56 10.69
N PHE A 136 -9.44 -11.09 10.18
CA PHE A 136 -9.45 -10.06 9.13
C PHE A 136 -8.57 -8.85 9.47
N ARG A 137 -8.68 -8.34 10.71
CA ARG A 137 -7.82 -7.23 11.19
C ARG A 137 -6.33 -7.56 11.08
N LEU A 138 -5.90 -8.73 11.55
CA LEU A 138 -4.50 -9.15 11.44
C LEU A 138 -4.04 -9.33 9.98
N ALA A 139 -4.90 -9.86 9.09
CA ALA A 139 -4.57 -9.96 7.66
C ALA A 139 -4.38 -8.57 7.05
N THR A 140 -5.34 -7.67 7.28
CA THR A 140 -5.26 -6.29 6.79
C THR A 140 -4.02 -5.59 7.32
N LEU A 141 -3.70 -5.74 8.61
CA LEU A 141 -2.48 -5.18 9.19
C LEU A 141 -1.21 -5.76 8.53
N ALA A 142 -1.17 -7.06 8.26
CA ALA A 142 -0.03 -7.70 7.59
C ALA A 142 0.12 -7.20 6.14
N VAL A 143 -0.98 -7.12 5.38
CA VAL A 143 -0.99 -6.59 4.00
C VAL A 143 -0.51 -5.14 3.98
N GLN A 144 -1.04 -4.30 4.88
CA GLN A 144 -0.63 -2.89 4.96
C GLN A 144 0.83 -2.74 5.38
N ALA A 145 1.30 -3.52 6.36
CA ALA A 145 2.69 -3.49 6.78
C ALA A 145 3.64 -3.86 5.62
N VAL A 146 3.33 -4.91 4.86
CA VAL A 146 4.14 -5.33 3.72
C VAL A 146 4.09 -4.31 2.60
N LEU A 147 2.92 -3.77 2.26
CA LEU A 147 2.76 -2.71 1.27
C LEU A 147 3.69 -1.53 1.57
N TRP A 148 3.59 -0.98 2.79
CA TRP A 148 4.36 0.20 3.17
C TRP A 148 5.86 -0.09 3.34
N ALA A 149 6.22 -1.26 3.88
CA ALA A 149 7.62 -1.65 4.03
C ALA A 149 8.31 -1.83 2.67
N VAL A 150 7.69 -2.57 1.75
CA VAL A 150 8.26 -2.78 0.41
C VAL A 150 8.32 -1.47 -0.36
N PHE A 151 7.25 -0.66 -0.32
CA PHE A 151 7.27 0.65 -0.98
C PHE A 151 8.40 1.53 -0.43
N GLY A 152 8.47 1.69 0.89
CA GLY A 152 9.46 2.55 1.54
C GLY A 152 10.90 2.11 1.26
N LEU A 153 11.18 0.82 1.31
CA LEU A 153 12.52 0.27 1.04
C LEU A 153 12.91 0.43 -0.43
N VAL A 154 12.05 -0.02 -1.35
CA VAL A 154 12.35 0.04 -2.79
C VAL A 154 12.45 1.49 -3.26
N PHE A 155 11.46 2.33 -2.90
CA PHE A 155 11.48 3.73 -3.28
C PHE A 155 12.63 4.48 -2.63
N GLY A 156 12.91 4.23 -1.34
CA GLY A 156 14.03 4.85 -0.62
C GLY A 156 15.37 4.59 -1.28
N VAL A 157 15.69 3.32 -1.56
CA VAL A 157 16.93 2.93 -2.26
C VAL A 157 17.01 3.54 -3.65
N LEU A 158 15.92 3.52 -4.41
CA LEU A 158 15.88 4.09 -5.75
C LEU A 158 15.99 5.62 -5.72
N ALA A 159 15.37 6.31 -4.76
CA ALA A 159 15.45 7.75 -4.62
C ALA A 159 16.86 8.19 -4.18
N GLU A 160 17.46 7.50 -3.21
CA GLU A 160 18.83 7.77 -2.74
C GLU A 160 19.83 7.65 -3.88
N ARG A 161 19.79 6.55 -4.65
CA ARG A 161 20.64 6.37 -5.84
C ARG A 161 20.42 7.43 -6.92
N LEU A 162 19.26 8.09 -6.97
CA LEU A 162 19.00 9.19 -7.91
C LEU A 162 19.62 10.51 -7.42
N LEU A 163 19.45 10.78 -6.13
CA LEU A 163 19.75 12.07 -5.51
C LEU A 163 21.20 12.17 -5.04
N THR A 164 21.85 11.03 -4.79
CA THR A 164 23.25 10.93 -4.38
C THR A 164 24.02 10.08 -5.40
N PRO A 165 24.43 10.65 -6.55
CA PRO A 165 25.29 9.94 -7.49
C PRO A 165 26.63 9.61 -6.82
N ALA A 166 27.12 8.37 -6.99
CA ALA A 166 28.42 7.96 -6.49
C ALA A 166 29.51 8.98 -6.89
N SER A 167 30.22 9.52 -5.89
CA SER A 167 31.38 10.40 -6.06
C SER A 167 32.20 9.95 -7.26
N ALA A 168 32.33 10.84 -8.26
CA ALA A 168 33.14 10.60 -9.43
C ALA A 168 34.50 10.02 -9.02
N ARG A 169 34.79 8.81 -9.49
CA ARG A 169 36.07 8.12 -9.33
C ARG A 169 37.19 9.15 -9.60
N PRO A 170 38.14 9.38 -8.68
CA PRO A 170 39.21 10.33 -8.95
C PRO A 170 40.01 9.82 -10.15
N ARG A 171 39.91 10.52 -11.28
CA ARG A 171 40.86 10.43 -12.38
C ARG A 171 42.15 11.08 -11.89
N SER A 172 43.01 10.30 -11.25
CA SER A 172 44.37 10.74 -10.91
C SER A 172 45.28 9.53 -10.83
N ALA A 173 45.51 8.88 -11.98
CA ALA A 173 46.58 7.89 -12.12
C ALA A 173 47.32 7.99 -13.46
N GLU A 174 47.08 9.03 -14.27
CA GLU A 174 47.65 9.14 -15.63
C GLU A 174 48.40 10.47 -15.87
N THR A 175 49.03 11.03 -14.82
CA THR A 175 49.87 12.24 -14.99
C THR A 175 51.20 12.17 -14.22
N VAL A 176 51.60 11.01 -13.69
CA VAL A 176 52.87 10.87 -12.93
C VAL A 176 53.87 9.93 -13.64
N ALA A 177 53.62 9.54 -14.89
CA ALA A 177 54.64 8.94 -15.74
C ALA A 177 55.12 10.00 -16.74
N ALA A 178 55.92 10.94 -16.23
CA ALA A 178 56.76 11.86 -17.00
C ALA A 178 58.22 11.62 -16.59
#